data_AF-A0A972B7K4-F1
#
_entry.id   AF-A0A972B7K4-F1
#
_cell.length_a   1.000
_cell.length_b   1.000
_cell.length_c   1.000
_cell.angle_alpha   90.00
_cell.angle_beta   90.00
_cell.angle_gamma   90.00
#
_symmetry.space_group_name_H-M   'P 1'
#
loop_
_entity.id
_entity.type
_entity.pdbx_description
1 polymer ?
#
loop_
_entity_poly.entity_id
_entity_poly.type
_entity_poly.pdbx_seq_one_letter_code
_entity_poly.pdbx_strand_id
1 'polypeptide(L)' 'MSKDKFLIIDGSSIFFRAFYALPLLMNKEGIYTNAVYGFINMVQNTVDEYDPEY' A
#
# COMPACT_ATOMS: atom_id res chain seq x y z
N MET A 1 28.19 5.88 8.90
CA MET A 1 27.27 6.22 7.80
C MET A 1 25.99 5.44 8.02
N SER A 2 24.84 6.12 8.03
CA SER A 2 23.55 5.45 7.88
C SER A 2 23.60 4.64 6.57
N LYS A 3 23.13 3.40 6.58
CA LYS A 3 23.10 2.58 5.37
C LYS A 3 21.87 3.02 4.58
N ASP A 4 22.08 3.51 3.36
CA ASP A 4 20.97 3.88 2.48
C ASP A 4 20.04 2.66 2.30
N LYS A 5 18.74 2.85 2.56
CA LYS A 5 17.74 1.80 2.48
C LYS A 5 17.05 1.87 1.12
N PHE A 6 16.90 0.71 0.49
CA PHE A 6 16.17 0.53 -0.77
C PHE A 6 14.92 -0.32 -0.49
N LEU A 7 13.73 0.22 -0.74
CA LEU A 7 12.47 -0.46 -0.51
C LEU A 7 11.95 -1.11 -1.79
N ILE A 8 11.76 -2.45 -1.75
CA ILE A 8 11.16 -3.20 -2.85
C ILE A 8 9.75 -3.63 -2.45
N ILE A 9 8.78 -3.27 -3.28
CA ILE A 9 7.37 -3.63 -3.08
C ILE A 9 6.92 -4.57 -4.19
N ASP A 10 6.49 -5.78 -3.81
CA ASP A 10 5.74 -6.65 -4.71
C ASP A 10 4.29 -6.16 -4.82
N GLY A 11 4.03 -5.39 -5.87
CA GLY A 11 2.73 -4.76 -6.09
C GLY A 11 1.58 -5.76 -6.11
N SER A 12 1.74 -6.89 -6.80
CA SER A 12 0.66 -7.88 -7.00
C SER A 12 0.21 -8.50 -5.68
N SER A 13 1.16 -8.95 -4.85
CA SER A 13 0.82 -9.59 -3.57
C SER A 13 0.26 -8.61 -2.55
N ILE A 14 0.73 -7.36 -2.53
CA ILE A 14 0.20 -6.31 -1.64
C ILE A 14 -1.20 -5.88 -2.09
N PHE A 15 -1.44 -5.73 -3.39
CA PHE A 15 -2.75 -5.38 -3.92
C PHE A 15 -3.80 -6.47 -3.63
N PHE A 16 -3.43 -7.75 -3.81
CA PHE A 16 -4.29 -8.87 -3.48
C PHE A 16 -4.66 -8.86 -1.99
N ARG A 17 -3.66 -8.65 -1.11
CA ARG A 17 -3.89 -8.55 0.33
C ARG A 17 -4.80 -7.37 0.69
N ALA A 18 -4.56 -6.19 0.12
CA ALA A 18 -5.38 -5.00 0.33
C ALA A 18 -6.84 -5.22 -0.10
N PHE A 19 -7.06 -5.95 -1.19
CA PHE A 19 -8.40 -6.28 -1.67
C PHE A 19 -9.19 -7.12 -0.65
N TYR A 20 -8.57 -8.14 -0.04
CA TYR A 20 -9.25 -9.05 0.89
C TYR A 20 -9.21 -8.61 2.36
N ALA A 21 -8.31 -7.71 2.74
CA ALA A 21 -8.15 -7.28 4.14
C ALA A 21 -9.14 -6.18 4.56
N LEU A 22 -9.71 -5.45 3.60
CA LEU A 22 -10.58 -4.31 3.87
C LEU A 22 -12.03 -4.61 3.49
N PRO A 23 -13.02 -3.97 4.16
CA PRO A 23 -14.40 -4.01 3.71
C PRO A 23 -14.52 -3.44 2.29
N LEU A 24 -15.58 -3.80 1.58
CA LEU A 24 -15.86 -3.22 0.27
C LEU A 24 -16.12 -1.72 0.41
N LEU A 25 -15.23 -0.92 -0.17
CA LEU A 25 -15.33 0.54 -0.24
C LEU A 25 -15.65 0.93 -1.67
N MET A 26 -16.54 1.89 -1.85
CA MET A 26 -16.92 2.40 -3.16
C MET A 26 -16.83 3.92 -3.21
N ASN A 27 -16.47 4.47 -4.36
CA ASN A 27 -16.62 5.90 -4.61
C ASN A 27 -18.10 6.26 -4.86
N LYS A 28 -18.38 7.54 -5.13
CA LYS A 28 -19.74 8.04 -5.40
C LYS A 28 -20.39 7.47 -6.67
N GLU A 29 -19.60 6.86 -7.55
CA GLU A 29 -20.03 6.24 -8.80
C GLU A 29 -20.26 4.73 -8.64
N GLY A 30 -20.04 4.17 -7.44
CA GLY A 30 -20.18 2.74 -7.18
C GLY A 30 -18.97 1.89 -7.57
N ILE A 31 -17.83 2.51 -7.88
CA ILE A 31 -16.59 1.80 -8.24
C ILE A 31 -15.85 1.39 -6.97
N TYR A 32 -15.47 0.11 -6.88
CA TYR A 32 -14.70 -0.42 -5.75
C TYR A 32 -13.31 0.20 -5.64
N THR A 33 -12.94 0.62 -4.44
CA THR A 33 -11.69 1.35 -4.14
C THR A 33 -10.90 0.75 -2.97
N ASN A 34 -11.41 -0.30 -2.32
CA ASN A 34 -10.80 -0.92 -1.13
C ASN A 34 -9.35 -1.37 -1.38
N ALA A 35 -9.07 -2.03 -2.50
CA ALA A 35 -7.70 -2.49 -2.79
C ALA A 35 -6.74 -1.33 -3.00
N VAL A 36 -7.16 -0.28 -3.72
CA VAL A 36 -6.34 0.92 -3.96
C VAL A 36 -6.06 1.64 -2.64
N TYR A 37 -7.10 1.83 -1.83
CA TYR A 37 -6.98 2.48 -0.52
C TYR A 37 -6.04 1.72 0.41
N GLY A 38 -6.23 0.40 0.53
CA GLY A 38 -5.37 -0.46 1.36
C GLY A 38 -3.93 -0.49 0.88
N PHE A 39 -3.72 -0.60 -0.44
CA PHE A 39 -2.39 -0.58 -1.03
C PHE A 39 -1.64 0.71 -0.69
N ILE A 40 -2.25 1.87 -0.93
CA ILE A 40 -1.61 3.17 -0.68
C ILE A 40 -1.28 3.33 0.80
N ASN A 41 -2.20 2.99 1.71
CA ASN A 41 -1.95 3.06 3.14
C ASN A 41 -0.80 2.15 3.58
N MET A 42 -0.73 0.92 3.06
CA MET A 42 0.37 0.01 3.38
C MET A 42 1.72 0.55 2.89
N VAL A 43 1.77 1.11 1.68
CA VAL A 43 3.00 1.71 1.13
C VAL A 43 3.42 2.92 1.96
N GLN A 44 2.50 3.84 2.26
CA GLN A 44 2.80 5.03 3.08
C GLN A 44 3.32 4.66 4.46
N ASN A 45 2.63 3.75 5.16
CA ASN A 45 3.08 3.28 6.46
C ASN A 45 4.48 2.66 6.41
N THR A 46 4.80 1.92 5.34
CA THR A 46 6.12 1.30 5.17
C THR A 46 7.20 2.36 4.90
N VAL A 47 6.90 3.37 4.08
CA VAL A 47 7.83 4.48 3.83
C VAL A 47 8.07 5.27 5.12
N ASP A 48 7.02 5.58 5.88
CA ASP A 48 7.12 6.32 7.14
C ASP A 48 7.87 5.53 8.23
N GLU A 49 7.68 4.21 8.28
CA GLU A 49 8.35 3.34 9.27
C GLU A 49 9.83 3.15 8.97
N TYR A 50 10.18 2.97 7.69
CA TYR A 50 11.53 2.61 7.29
C TYR A 50 12.38 3.77 6.77
N ASP A 51 11.79 4.91 6.40
CA ASP A 51 12.47 6.09 5.83
C ASP A 51 13.51 5.70 4.76
N PRO A 52 13.07 5.05 3.66
CA PRO A 52 13.97 4.62 2.61
C PRO A 52 14.44 5.80 1.75
N GLU A 53 15.69 5.74 1.31
CA GLU A 53 16.25 6.73 0.38
C GLU A 53 15.75 6.46 -1.06
N TYR A 54 15.39 5.20 -1.35
CA TYR A 54 15.07 4.70 -2.68
C TYR A 54 13.95 3.66 -2.67
#